data_AF-A0A7S1WXB8-F1
#
_entry.id   AF-A0A7S1WXB8-F1
#
_cell.length_a   1.000
_cell.length_b   1.000
_cell.length_c   1.000
_cell.angle_alpha   90.00
_cell.angle_beta   90.00
_cell.angle_gamma   90.00
#
_symmetry.space_group_name_H-M   'P 1'
#
loop_
_entity.id
_entity.type
_entity.pdbx_description
1 polymer ?
#
loop_
_entity_poly.entity_id
_entity_poly.type
_entity_poly.pdbx_seq_one_letter_code
_entity_poly.pdbx_strand_id
1 'polypeptide(L)'
;HFLSWTWGYTMHQVCGALEQWLEQTGLDADKTFIYMCFFVNNQHRILIAGTSSGSDNLETVFESNLRRIGKMVALLDDWNEPLYFSRIWTVFEQFTAVKLGIEVEIIIPPAACKTLVKEIHKGERGIVRLKQSLCNVDSKHAKAWSEQDEQKVKKAILDTIGFEAVNRKLC
;
A
#
# COMPACT_ATOMS: atom_id res chain seq x y z
N HIS A 1 -13.30 2.06 3.03
CA HIS A 1 -11.95 2.32 2.49
C HIS A 1 -11.13 1.05 2.56
N PHE A 2 -10.45 0.68 1.47
CA PHE A 2 -9.50 -0.42 1.47
C PHE A 2 -8.22 0.08 2.14
N LEU A 3 -7.76 -0.59 3.20
CA LEU A 3 -6.52 -0.21 3.87
C LEU A 3 -5.38 -1.08 3.36
N SER A 4 -4.51 -0.49 2.55
CA SER A 4 -3.23 -1.06 2.18
C SER A 4 -2.21 -0.71 3.28
N TRP A 5 -1.58 -1.73 3.84
CA TRP A 5 -0.63 -1.60 4.96
C TRP A 5 0.37 -2.76 4.96
N THR A 6 1.38 -2.67 5.82
CA THR A 6 2.45 -3.68 5.90
C THR A 6 2.47 -4.41 7.23
N TRP A 7 2.64 -5.73 7.16
CA TRP A 7 2.97 -6.56 8.32
C TRP A 7 4.29 -6.12 8.97
N GLY A 8 4.27 -5.98 10.30
CA GLY A 8 5.39 -5.47 11.08
C GLY A 8 5.14 -4.08 11.65
N TYR A 9 4.10 -3.39 11.21
CA TYR A 9 3.66 -2.15 11.85
C TYR A 9 3.08 -2.45 13.23
N THR A 10 3.39 -1.56 14.18
CA THR A 10 2.82 -1.61 15.52
C THR A 10 1.35 -1.13 15.50
N MET A 11 0.55 -1.62 16.44
CA MET A 11 -0.82 -1.12 16.61
C MET A 11 -0.85 0.40 16.85
N HIS A 12 0.14 0.93 17.54
CA HIS A 12 0.26 2.37 17.77
C HIS A 12 0.44 3.16 16.45
N GLN A 13 1.25 2.66 15.51
CA GLN A 13 1.40 3.28 14.20
C GLN A 13 0.09 3.24 13.41
N VAL A 14 -0.59 2.08 13.41
CA VAL A 14 -1.83 1.90 12.64
C VAL A 14 -2.96 2.76 13.20
N CYS A 15 -3.25 2.65 14.50
CA CYS A 15 -4.31 3.44 15.13
C CYS A 15 -4.01 4.94 15.06
N GLY A 16 -2.79 5.37 15.37
CA GLY A 16 -2.44 6.79 15.35
C GLY A 16 -2.55 7.41 13.95
N ALA A 17 -2.21 6.69 12.89
CA ALA A 17 -2.39 7.18 11.52
C ALA A 17 -3.88 7.28 11.14
N LEU A 18 -4.71 6.29 11.54
CA LEU A 18 -6.13 6.28 11.25
C LEU A 18 -6.91 7.33 12.04
N GLU A 19 -6.60 7.51 13.33
CA GLU A 19 -7.18 8.56 14.18
C GLU A 19 -6.89 9.95 13.59
N GLN A 20 -5.63 10.22 13.25
CA GLN A 20 -5.23 11.48 12.62
C GLN A 20 -5.93 11.68 11.27
N TRP A 21 -6.05 10.62 10.46
CA TRP A 21 -6.74 10.68 9.18
C TRP A 21 -8.24 10.99 9.33
N LEU A 22 -8.94 10.36 10.28
CA LEU A 22 -10.34 10.66 10.56
C LEU A 22 -10.53 12.11 11.02
N GLU A 23 -9.66 12.61 11.90
CA GLU A 23 -9.67 14.01 12.35
C GLU A 23 -9.46 14.99 11.18
N GLN A 24 -8.49 14.73 10.31
CA GLN A 24 -8.15 15.60 9.18
C GLN A 24 -9.23 15.63 8.11
N THR A 25 -9.89 14.50 7.87
CA THR A 25 -10.95 14.37 6.86
C THR A 25 -12.34 14.73 7.38
N GLY A 26 -12.50 14.84 8.71
CA GLY A 26 -13.79 15.06 9.36
C GLY A 26 -14.75 13.88 9.22
N LEU A 27 -14.23 12.68 8.97
CA LEU A 27 -15.04 11.47 8.82
C LEU A 27 -15.53 10.97 10.18
N ASP A 28 -16.79 10.52 10.22
CA ASP A 28 -17.38 9.88 11.40
C ASP A 28 -16.83 8.46 11.56
N ALA A 29 -16.14 8.20 12.68
CA ALA A 29 -15.52 6.92 12.96
C ALA A 29 -16.53 5.77 12.97
N ASP A 30 -17.75 6.00 13.48
CA ASP A 30 -18.79 4.97 13.60
C ASP A 30 -19.43 4.62 12.25
N LYS A 31 -19.25 5.48 11.25
CA LYS A 31 -19.75 5.28 9.87
C LYS A 31 -18.65 4.98 8.87
N THR A 32 -17.39 4.95 9.31
CA THR A 32 -16.24 4.76 8.44
C THR A 32 -15.72 3.34 8.56
N PHE A 33 -15.97 2.55 7.52
CA PHE A 33 -15.52 1.16 7.47
C PHE A 33 -14.14 1.05 6.82
N ILE A 34 -13.23 0.37 7.51
CA ILE A 34 -11.89 0.03 7.03
C ILE A 34 -11.82 -1.47 6.72
N TYR A 35 -11.43 -1.78 5.49
CA TYR A 35 -11.26 -3.14 4.99
C TYR A 35 -9.76 -3.42 4.81
N MET A 36 -9.14 -4.04 5.81
CA MET A 36 -7.69 -4.28 5.80
C MET A 36 -7.31 -5.32 4.73
N CYS A 37 -6.30 -5.00 3.92
CA CYS A 37 -5.93 -5.78 2.73
C CYS A 37 -5.78 -7.29 2.97
N PHE A 38 -5.12 -7.69 4.06
CA PHE A 38 -4.89 -9.09 4.41
C PHE A 38 -6.19 -9.89 4.53
N PHE A 39 -7.21 -9.33 5.18
CA PHE A 39 -8.51 -10.00 5.37
C PHE A 39 -9.33 -10.00 4.08
N VAL A 40 -9.27 -8.91 3.32
CA VAL A 40 -10.03 -8.75 2.06
C VAL A 40 -9.52 -9.70 0.98
N ASN A 41 -8.20 -9.80 0.86
CA ASN A 41 -7.55 -10.62 -0.16
C ASN A 41 -7.46 -12.10 0.23
N ASN A 42 -7.93 -12.46 1.43
CA ASN A 42 -7.93 -13.82 1.96
C ASN A 42 -6.55 -14.51 1.80
N GLN A 43 -5.47 -13.75 2.02
CA GLN A 43 -4.10 -14.20 1.81
C GLN A 43 -3.79 -15.46 2.64
N HIS A 44 -4.46 -15.66 3.78
CA HIS A 44 -4.39 -16.88 4.58
C HIS A 44 -4.78 -18.16 3.83
N ARG A 45 -5.83 -18.15 2.99
CA ARG A 45 -6.19 -19.34 2.18
C ARG A 45 -5.19 -19.60 1.07
N ILE A 46 -4.57 -18.56 0.52
CA ILE A 46 -3.52 -18.67 -0.50
C ILE A 46 -2.26 -19.33 0.10
N LEU A 47 -1.92 -18.94 1.33
CA LEU A 47 -0.76 -19.44 2.08
C LEU A 47 -0.90 -20.90 2.52
N ILE A 48 -2.10 -21.34 2.93
CA ILE A 48 -2.28 -22.66 3.56
C ILE A 48 -2.85 -23.72 2.61
N ALA A 49 -3.70 -23.36 1.65
CA ALA A 49 -4.44 -24.37 0.91
C ALA A 49 -3.62 -25.11 -0.13
N GLY A 50 -2.49 -24.58 -0.64
CA GLY A 50 -1.68 -25.25 -1.67
C GLY A 50 -2.45 -25.62 -2.96
N THR A 51 -3.72 -25.27 -3.07
CA THR A 51 -4.58 -25.60 -4.21
C THR A 51 -4.31 -24.61 -5.32
N SER A 52 -3.79 -25.12 -6.44
CA SER A 52 -3.54 -24.41 -7.69
C SER A 52 -4.74 -23.59 -8.19
N SER A 53 -5.96 -23.96 -7.79
CA SER A 53 -7.22 -23.30 -8.14
C SER A 53 -7.56 -22.04 -7.32
N GLY A 54 -6.83 -21.75 -6.23
CA GLY A 54 -7.06 -20.55 -5.42
C GLY A 54 -6.23 -19.33 -5.85
N SER A 55 -5.10 -19.54 -6.53
CA SER A 55 -4.21 -18.45 -6.96
C SER A 55 -4.55 -17.82 -8.30
N ASP A 56 -5.22 -18.55 -9.20
CA ASP A 56 -5.53 -18.08 -10.55
C ASP A 56 -6.56 -16.93 -10.58
N ASN A 57 -7.15 -16.59 -9.43
CA ASN A 57 -8.11 -15.50 -9.29
C ASN A 57 -7.64 -14.39 -8.35
N LEU A 58 -6.36 -14.35 -7.96
CA LEU A 58 -5.90 -13.37 -6.96
C LEU A 58 -6.06 -11.92 -7.44
N GLU A 59 -5.58 -11.61 -8.64
CA GLU A 59 -5.77 -10.28 -9.26
C GLU A 59 -7.25 -9.98 -9.42
N THR A 60 -8.03 -10.92 -9.97
CA THR A 60 -9.48 -10.78 -10.17
C THR A 60 -10.23 -10.50 -8.87
N VAL A 61 -9.95 -11.24 -7.80
CA VAL A 61 -10.60 -11.09 -6.48
C VAL A 61 -10.21 -9.78 -5.84
N PHE A 62 -8.91 -9.43 -5.88
CA PHE A 62 -8.44 -8.17 -5.35
C PHE A 62 -9.03 -6.97 -6.12
N GLU A 63 -8.96 -6.97 -7.45
CA GLU A 63 -9.56 -5.91 -8.27
C GLU A 63 -11.06 -5.79 -8.03
N SER A 64 -11.78 -6.91 -7.97
CA SER A 64 -13.21 -6.92 -7.68
C SER A 64 -13.52 -6.30 -6.32
N ASN A 65 -12.77 -6.69 -5.29
CA ASN A 65 -12.91 -6.13 -3.95
C ASN A 65 -12.57 -4.64 -3.90
N LEU A 66 -11.48 -4.24 -4.53
CA LEU A 66 -11.03 -2.86 -4.55
C LEU A 66 -12.04 -1.97 -5.31
N ARG A 67 -12.56 -2.42 -6.46
CA ARG A 67 -13.67 -1.75 -7.18
C ARG A 67 -14.91 -1.61 -6.32
N ARG A 68 -15.30 -2.67 -5.60
CA ARG A 68 -16.49 -2.65 -4.72
C ARG A 68 -16.33 -1.67 -3.56
N ILE A 69 -15.11 -1.55 -3.01
CA ILE A 69 -14.83 -0.62 -1.91
C ILE A 69 -14.68 0.82 -2.42
N GLY A 70 -14.13 1.01 -3.62
CA GLY A 70 -14.12 2.29 -4.37
C GLY A 70 -13.13 3.35 -3.89
N LYS A 71 -12.44 3.15 -2.76
CA LYS A 71 -11.42 4.05 -2.21
C LYS A 71 -10.30 3.27 -1.54
N MET A 72 -9.05 3.73 -1.70
CA MET A 72 -7.90 3.16 -1.00
C MET A 72 -7.26 4.18 -0.07
N VAL A 73 -6.92 3.72 1.13
CA VAL A 73 -6.03 4.41 2.08
C VAL A 73 -4.76 3.60 2.17
N ALA A 74 -3.62 4.22 1.88
CA ALA A 74 -2.31 3.63 1.93
C ALA A 74 -1.56 4.14 3.16
N LEU A 75 -1.32 3.25 4.12
CA LEU A 75 -0.64 3.58 5.36
C LEU A 75 0.86 3.33 5.20
N LEU A 76 1.63 4.41 5.11
CA LEU A 76 3.09 4.38 5.10
C LEU A 76 3.61 4.51 6.54
N ASP A 77 4.61 3.71 6.93
CA ASP A 77 5.23 3.79 8.25
C ASP A 77 6.07 5.05 8.46
N ASP A 78 6.72 5.50 7.40
CA ASP A 78 7.53 6.71 7.36
C ASP A 78 7.34 7.39 5.99
N TRP A 79 7.85 8.60 5.82
CA TRP A 79 7.97 9.22 4.50
C TRP A 79 9.35 8.97 3.89
N ASN A 80 10.37 8.73 4.73
CA ASN A 80 11.75 8.53 4.30
C ASN A 80 12.09 7.05 4.23
N GLU A 81 12.13 6.49 3.02
CA GLU A 81 12.39 5.09 2.73
C GLU A 81 11.37 4.16 3.45
N PRO A 82 10.06 4.38 3.25
CA PRO A 82 9.04 3.61 3.95
C PRO A 82 9.20 2.11 3.66
N LEU A 83 9.07 1.30 4.71
CA LEU A 83 8.97 -0.15 4.57
C LEU A 83 7.83 -0.51 3.62
N TYR A 84 6.77 0.30 3.60
CA TYR A 84 5.63 0.16 2.68
C TYR A 84 6.08 -0.11 1.23
N PHE A 85 7.00 0.65 0.64
CA PHE A 85 7.41 0.44 -0.76
C PHE A 85 8.39 -0.72 -0.95
N SER A 86 8.95 -1.26 0.13
CA SER A 86 9.77 -2.48 0.08
C SER A 86 8.92 -3.76 0.00
N ARG A 87 7.60 -3.67 0.14
CA ARG A 87 6.70 -4.83 0.11
C ARG A 87 6.05 -4.97 -1.25
N ILE A 88 6.15 -6.15 -1.85
CA ILE A 88 5.62 -6.34 -3.22
C ILE A 88 4.10 -6.22 -3.28
N TRP A 89 3.40 -6.62 -2.22
CA TRP A 89 1.95 -6.56 -2.14
C TRP A 89 1.40 -5.13 -2.13
N THR A 90 1.97 -4.24 -1.32
CA THR A 90 1.56 -2.83 -1.25
C THR A 90 1.83 -2.12 -2.57
N VAL A 91 2.97 -2.40 -3.21
CA VAL A 91 3.30 -1.90 -4.55
C VAL A 91 2.29 -2.38 -5.59
N PHE A 92 1.92 -3.67 -5.56
CA PHE A 92 0.91 -4.24 -6.44
C PHE A 92 -0.49 -3.64 -6.18
N GLU A 93 -0.85 -3.42 -4.92
CA GLU A 93 -2.12 -2.81 -4.51
C GLU A 93 -2.24 -1.37 -5.03
N GLN A 94 -1.20 -0.57 -4.83
CA GLN A 94 -1.09 0.80 -5.36
C GLN A 94 -1.20 0.84 -6.87
N PHE A 95 -0.43 0.00 -7.56
CA PHE A 95 -0.48 -0.12 -9.01
C PHE A 95 -1.89 -0.45 -9.50
N THR A 96 -2.56 -1.39 -8.82
CA THR A 96 -3.92 -1.80 -9.18
C THR A 96 -4.91 -0.67 -8.94
N ALA A 97 -4.81 0.10 -7.85
CA ALA A 97 -5.64 1.27 -7.64
C ALA A 97 -5.47 2.30 -8.77
N VAL A 98 -4.22 2.61 -9.15
CA VAL A 98 -3.91 3.50 -10.28
C VAL A 98 -4.47 2.96 -11.60
N LYS A 99 -4.30 1.66 -11.89
CA LYS A 99 -4.85 0.97 -13.07
C LYS A 99 -6.37 1.11 -13.14
N LEU A 100 -7.04 1.06 -11.99
CA LEU A 100 -8.49 1.13 -11.86
C LEU A 100 -9.05 2.56 -11.77
N GLY A 101 -8.18 3.58 -11.70
CA GLY A 101 -8.60 4.97 -11.47
C GLY A 101 -9.21 5.20 -10.08
N ILE A 102 -8.84 4.38 -9.10
CA ILE A 102 -9.31 4.50 -7.72
C ILE A 102 -8.36 5.44 -6.98
N GLU A 103 -8.94 6.43 -6.31
CA GLU A 103 -8.20 7.38 -5.49
C GLU A 103 -7.46 6.66 -4.36
N VAL A 104 -6.18 6.99 -4.21
CA VAL A 104 -5.33 6.53 -3.12
C VAL A 104 -4.96 7.72 -2.24
N GLU A 105 -5.40 7.66 -0.99
CA GLU A 105 -5.02 8.61 0.05
C GLU A 105 -3.87 8.04 0.87
N ILE A 106 -2.73 8.75 0.90
CA ILE A 106 -1.58 8.35 1.71
C ILE A 106 -1.73 8.92 3.12
N ILE A 107 -1.66 8.04 4.12
CA ILE A 107 -1.64 8.41 5.53
C ILE A 107 -0.33 7.92 6.16
N ILE A 108 0.15 8.64 7.17
CA ILE A 108 1.36 8.31 7.91
C ILE A 108 1.13 8.50 9.41
N PRO A 109 1.81 7.72 10.28
CA PRO A 109 1.71 7.89 11.73
C PRO A 109 2.14 9.29 12.20
N PRO A 110 1.60 9.78 13.33
CA PRO A 110 1.92 11.10 13.87
C PRO A 110 3.42 11.35 14.07
N ALA A 111 4.18 10.32 14.45
CA ALA A 111 5.63 10.42 14.63
C ALA A 111 6.36 10.73 13.31
N ALA A 112 6.02 10.02 12.23
CA ALA A 112 6.55 10.27 10.89
C ALA A 112 6.05 11.61 10.32
N CYS A 113 4.80 11.99 10.60
CA CYS A 113 4.26 13.28 10.19
C CYS A 113 5.07 14.46 10.77
N LYS A 114 5.51 14.36 12.03
CA LYS A 114 6.36 15.39 12.65
C LYS A 114 7.69 15.57 11.93
N THR A 115 8.35 14.48 11.49
CA THR A 115 9.61 14.57 10.76
C THR A 115 9.40 15.00 9.31
N LEU A 116 8.28 14.61 8.69
CA LEU A 116 7.85 15.07 7.37
C LEU A 116 7.72 16.59 7.35
N VAL A 117 6.96 17.15 8.31
CA VAL A 117 6.76 18.59 8.41
C VAL A 117 8.09 19.32 8.61
N LYS A 118 9.00 18.80 9.42
CA LYS A 118 10.36 19.36 9.56
C LYS A 118 11.14 19.35 8.25
N GLU A 119 10.99 18.31 7.43
CA GLU A 119 11.63 18.26 6.11
C GLU A 119 11.04 19.30 5.17
N ILE A 120 9.71 19.46 5.12
CA ILE A 120 9.02 20.48 4.32
C ILE A 120 9.54 21.89 4.65
N HIS A 121 9.75 22.19 5.93
CA HIS A 121 10.27 23.50 6.38
C HIS A 121 11.70 23.80 5.90
N LYS A 122 12.43 22.84 5.33
CA LYS A 122 13.73 23.09 4.68
C LYS A 122 13.59 23.69 3.27
N GLY A 123 12.38 23.96 2.82
CA GLY A 123 12.09 24.55 1.51
C GLY A 123 12.34 23.56 0.36
N GLU A 124 12.81 24.08 -0.77
CA GLU A 124 13.00 23.31 -2.01
C GLU A 124 13.81 22.02 -1.81
N ARG A 125 14.91 22.09 -1.05
CA ARG A 125 15.74 20.90 -0.75
C ARG A 125 14.96 19.81 -0.01
N GLY A 126 14.09 20.21 0.91
CA GLY A 126 13.21 19.28 1.63
C GLY A 126 12.22 18.63 0.68
N ILE A 127 11.53 19.42 -0.15
CA ILE A 127 10.57 18.92 -1.13
C ILE A 127 11.22 17.95 -2.13
N VAL A 128 12.43 18.26 -2.61
CA VAL A 128 13.19 17.36 -3.50
C VAL A 128 13.48 16.03 -2.80
N ARG A 129 13.92 16.07 -1.52
CA ARG A 129 14.18 14.86 -0.74
C ARG A 129 12.91 14.03 -0.53
N LEU A 130 11.79 14.68 -0.23
CA LEU A 130 10.48 14.02 -0.09
C LEU A 130 10.08 13.31 -1.38
N LYS A 131 10.14 14.02 -2.51
CA LYS A 131 9.85 13.44 -3.81
C LYS A 131 10.75 12.26 -4.09
N GLN A 132 12.06 12.40 -3.88
CA GLN A 132 13.02 11.30 -4.08
C GLN A 132 12.64 10.08 -3.25
N SER A 133 12.28 10.27 -1.98
CA SER A 133 11.97 9.15 -1.10
C SER A 133 10.67 8.43 -1.47
N LEU A 134 9.61 9.18 -1.75
CA LEU A 134 8.30 8.61 -2.10
C LEU A 134 8.26 8.05 -3.53
N CYS A 135 9.11 8.54 -4.43
CA CYS A 135 9.23 8.04 -5.80
C CYS A 135 10.25 6.90 -5.97
N ASN A 136 11.06 6.59 -4.96
CA ASN A 136 12.08 5.54 -5.07
C ASN A 136 11.49 4.13 -4.89
N VAL A 137 10.50 3.81 -5.72
CA VAL A 137 9.83 2.50 -5.71
C VAL A 137 10.61 1.53 -6.58
N ASP A 138 11.01 0.40 -6.01
CA ASP A 138 11.67 -0.70 -6.71
C ASP A 138 10.85 -1.99 -6.57
N SER A 139 9.86 -2.13 -7.45
CA SER A 139 8.99 -3.31 -7.49
C SER A 139 9.74 -4.62 -7.79
N LYS A 140 10.91 -4.57 -8.44
CA LYS A 140 11.70 -5.77 -8.75
C LYS A 140 12.32 -6.35 -7.48
N HIS A 141 12.83 -5.49 -6.60
CA HIS A 141 13.48 -5.90 -5.35
C HIS A 141 12.54 -5.94 -4.15
N ALA A 142 11.34 -5.39 -4.25
CA ALA A 142 10.30 -5.52 -3.22
C ALA A 142 10.01 -6.99 -2.87
N LYS A 143 9.64 -7.22 -1.61
CA LYS A 143 9.61 -8.55 -0.98
C LYS A 143 8.24 -8.92 -0.41
N ALA A 144 7.97 -10.21 -0.32
CA ALA A 144 6.92 -10.75 0.55
C ALA A 144 7.54 -11.63 1.63
N TRP A 145 6.76 -11.93 2.68
CA TRP A 145 7.21 -12.89 3.70
C TRP A 145 7.26 -14.33 3.15
N SER A 146 6.30 -14.69 2.29
CA SER A 146 6.28 -15.97 1.57
C SER A 146 6.95 -15.81 0.21
N GLU A 147 7.99 -16.61 -0.05
CA GLU A 147 8.68 -16.61 -1.35
C GLU A 147 7.73 -16.99 -2.49
N GLN A 148 6.83 -17.96 -2.26
CA GLN A 148 5.85 -18.37 -3.25
C GLN A 148 4.92 -17.21 -3.64
N ASP A 149 4.46 -16.44 -2.66
CA ASP A 149 3.60 -15.27 -2.92
C ASP A 149 4.38 -14.14 -3.59
N GLU A 150 5.64 -13.92 -3.19
CA GLU A 150 6.53 -12.96 -3.86
C GLU A 150 6.63 -13.26 -5.34
N GLN A 151 6.93 -14.52 -5.70
CA GLN A 151 7.06 -14.91 -7.11
C GLN A 151 5.74 -14.77 -7.87
N LYS A 152 4.61 -15.13 -7.25
CA LYS A 152 3.29 -14.98 -7.88
C LYS A 152 2.95 -13.52 -8.19
N VAL A 153 3.11 -12.62 -7.21
CA VAL A 153 2.81 -11.19 -7.42
C VAL A 153 3.78 -10.56 -8.42
N LYS A 154 5.07 -10.90 -8.33
CA LYS A 154 6.07 -10.46 -9.31
C LYS A 154 5.75 -10.94 -10.72
N LYS A 155 5.31 -12.19 -10.86
CA LYS A 155 4.86 -12.73 -12.14
C LYS A 155 3.63 -11.98 -12.68
N ALA A 156 2.65 -11.68 -11.84
CA ALA A 156 1.48 -10.88 -12.25
C ALA A 156 1.88 -9.48 -12.75
N ILE A 157 2.86 -8.83 -12.11
CA ILE A 157 3.40 -7.55 -12.59
C ILE A 157 4.12 -7.71 -13.94
N LEU A 158 4.95 -8.75 -14.09
CA LEU A 158 5.68 -9.02 -15.33
C LEU A 158 4.76 -9.37 -16.50
N ASP A 159 3.71 -10.15 -16.24
CA ASP A 159 2.72 -10.56 -17.25
C ASP A 159 1.79 -9.40 -17.66
N THR A 160 1.80 -8.26 -16.95
CA THR A 160 1.01 -7.07 -17.27
C THR A 160 1.85 -5.97 -17.93
N ILE A 161 2.52 -5.12 -17.13
CA ILE A 161 3.25 -3.94 -17.64
C ILE A 161 4.75 -3.96 -17.31
N GLY A 162 5.19 -4.90 -16.47
CA GLY A 162 6.56 -5.00 -15.98
C GLY A 162 6.92 -4.00 -14.88
N PHE A 163 7.99 -4.30 -14.16
CA PHE A 163 8.44 -3.55 -12.98
C PHE A 163 8.72 -2.07 -13.26
N GLU A 164 9.41 -1.78 -14.35
CA GLU A 164 9.78 -0.41 -14.73
C GLU A 164 8.56 0.49 -14.97
N ALA A 165 7.51 -0.06 -15.57
CA ALA A 165 6.28 0.69 -15.81
C ALA A 165 5.47 0.88 -14.52
N VAL A 166 5.46 -0.11 -13.62
CA VAL A 166 4.89 0.04 -12.27
C VAL A 166 5.61 1.14 -11.49
N ASN A 167 6.95 1.11 -11.42
CA ASN A 167 7.74 2.11 -10.69
C ASN A 167 7.44 3.54 -11.19
N ARG A 168 7.36 3.73 -12.52
CA ARG A 168 6.99 5.02 -13.16
C ARG A 168 5.54 5.45 -13.00
N LYS A 169 4.65 4.58 -12.50
CA LYS A 169 3.24 4.91 -12.24
C LYS A 169 3.00 5.29 -10.78
N LEU A 170 3.91 4.89 -9.90
CA LEU A 170 3.88 5.17 -8.47
C LEU A 170 4.71 6.40 -8.09
N CYS A 171 5.56 6.84 -9.01
CA CYS A 171 6.02 8.22 -9.15
C CYS A 171 5.24 8.89 -10.31
#